data_AF-A0AA43A5Y4-F1
#
_entry.id   AF-A0AA43A5Y4-F1
#
_cell.length_a   1.000
_cell.length_b   1.000
_cell.length_c   1.000
_cell.angle_alpha   90.00
_cell.angle_beta   90.00
_cell.angle_gamma   90.00
#
_symmetry.space_group_name_H-M   'P 1'
#
loop_
_entity.id
_entity.type
_entity.pdbx_description
1 polymer ?
#
loop_
_entity_poly.entity_id
_entity_poly.type
_entity_poly.pdbx_seq_one_letter_code
_entity_poly.pdbx_strand_id
1 'polypeptide(L)'
;AVQEFLTVAPTRRGDHQALVMAFFIVLPFQYFLVGVEWYGMYSVFIPVYAFLFLPILSAVKSDARNFLERTGTIQWALMITVFCISHIPALLNLRIPGYDGRNVFLIVFLVLIIQSGDIFHHVCSRYFGRHQIAPQVSPNKTAEGFVGGTASAVVLGMLLSWMTPFSVTEAALVSLACTLMGFFGGLALSAMKRDRGVRDWGIMAEGYGMLDRVATVCVVAPVYFHIVRHWWSA
;
A
#
# COMPACT_ATOMS: atom_id res chain seq x y z
N ALA A 1 1.85 1.55 -12.23
CA ALA A 1 2.27 1.00 -10.91
C ALA A 1 3.55 0.16 -10.98
N VAL A 2 3.50 -1.13 -11.32
CA VAL A 2 4.69 -2.03 -11.25
C VAL A 2 5.83 -1.56 -12.18
N GLN A 3 5.50 -1.21 -13.43
CA GLN A 3 6.48 -0.70 -14.40
C GLN A 3 7.09 0.62 -13.94
N GLU A 4 6.28 1.58 -13.47
CA GLU A 4 6.76 2.86 -12.95
C GLU A 4 7.79 2.67 -11.83
N PHE A 5 7.47 1.85 -10.81
CA PHE A 5 8.40 1.58 -9.72
C PHE A 5 9.73 0.96 -10.20
N LEU A 6 9.66 0.01 -11.15
CA LEU A 6 10.85 -0.69 -11.65
C LEU A 6 11.67 0.13 -12.65
N THR A 7 11.08 1.13 -13.32
CA THR A 7 11.86 2.07 -14.16
C THR A 7 12.84 2.91 -13.34
N VAL A 8 12.54 3.12 -12.06
CA VAL A 8 13.39 3.84 -11.11
C VAL A 8 14.32 2.88 -10.32
N ALA A 9 14.19 1.57 -10.54
CA ALA A 9 14.99 0.56 -9.86
C ALA A 9 16.35 0.33 -10.56
N PRO A 10 17.47 0.22 -9.82
CA PRO A 10 18.74 -0.21 -10.39
C PRO A 10 18.61 -1.68 -10.81
N THR A 11 18.42 -1.94 -12.09
CA THR A 11 18.28 -3.29 -12.64
C THR A 11 19.49 -3.66 -13.48
N ARG A 12 19.98 -4.88 -13.35
CA ARG A 12 21.09 -5.43 -14.16
C ARG A 12 20.64 -6.61 -15.00
N ARG A 13 21.50 -7.03 -15.94
CA ARG A 13 21.29 -8.25 -16.75
C ARG A 13 21.08 -9.50 -15.88
N GLY A 14 21.69 -9.56 -14.70
CA GLY A 14 21.44 -10.61 -13.70
C GLY A 14 19.97 -10.66 -13.27
N ASP A 15 19.36 -9.52 -13.03
CA ASP A 15 18.01 -9.45 -12.46
C ASP A 15 16.89 -9.65 -13.49
N HIS A 16 17.21 -9.68 -14.79
CA HIS A 16 16.21 -9.76 -15.86
C HIS A 16 15.29 -11.00 -15.75
N GLN A 17 15.83 -12.16 -15.34
CA GLN A 17 14.99 -13.34 -15.12
C GLN A 17 14.06 -13.19 -13.91
N ALA A 18 14.56 -12.61 -12.81
CA ALA A 18 13.74 -12.35 -11.63
C ALA A 18 12.64 -11.32 -11.94
N LEU A 19 12.93 -10.30 -12.73
CA LEU A 19 11.96 -9.31 -13.20
C LEU A 19 10.91 -9.93 -14.14
N VAL A 20 11.33 -10.75 -15.11
CA VAL A 20 10.40 -11.46 -16.00
C VAL A 20 9.48 -12.38 -15.19
N MET A 21 10.01 -13.14 -14.23
CA MET A 21 9.15 -13.97 -13.37
C MET A 21 8.23 -13.12 -12.49
N ALA A 22 8.70 -12.01 -11.95
CA ALA A 22 7.89 -11.08 -11.16
C ALA A 22 6.67 -10.57 -11.95
N PHE A 23 6.85 -10.22 -13.22
CA PHE A 23 5.76 -9.71 -14.07
C PHE A 23 4.87 -10.80 -14.66
N PHE A 24 5.47 -11.85 -15.24
CA PHE A 24 4.72 -12.83 -16.02
C PHE A 24 4.24 -14.04 -15.21
N ILE A 25 4.75 -14.22 -13.99
CA ILE A 25 4.36 -15.35 -13.13
C ILE A 25 3.77 -14.82 -11.83
N VAL A 26 4.52 -14.05 -11.03
CA VAL A 26 4.09 -13.64 -9.67
C VAL A 26 2.82 -12.79 -9.74
N LEU A 27 2.75 -11.81 -10.63
CA LEU A 27 1.58 -10.95 -10.78
C LEU A 27 0.31 -11.73 -11.17
N PRO A 28 0.24 -12.44 -12.31
CA PRO A 28 -0.98 -13.15 -12.68
C PRO A 28 -1.35 -14.24 -11.67
N PHE A 29 -0.34 -14.90 -11.07
CA PHE A 29 -0.60 -15.91 -10.05
C PHE A 29 -1.20 -15.30 -8.78
N GLN A 30 -0.72 -14.14 -8.30
CA GLN A 30 -1.33 -13.46 -7.15
C GLN A 30 -2.81 -13.16 -7.39
N TYR A 31 -3.16 -12.60 -8.56
CA TYR A 31 -4.56 -12.28 -8.88
C TYR A 31 -5.41 -13.54 -9.13
N PHE A 32 -4.82 -14.60 -9.69
CA PHE A 32 -5.49 -15.90 -9.79
C PHE A 32 -5.84 -16.45 -8.40
N LEU A 33 -4.91 -16.40 -7.43
CA LEU A 33 -5.16 -16.84 -6.06
C LEU A 33 -6.26 -16.01 -5.37
N VAL A 34 -6.30 -14.70 -5.62
CA VAL A 34 -7.40 -13.84 -5.15
C VAL A 34 -8.72 -14.27 -5.81
N GLY A 35 -8.73 -14.57 -7.11
CA GLY A 35 -9.93 -15.01 -7.83
C GLY A 35 -10.46 -16.38 -7.40
N VAL A 36 -9.60 -17.29 -6.95
CA VAL A 36 -9.97 -18.59 -6.38
C VAL A 36 -10.30 -18.48 -4.87
N GLU A 37 -10.27 -17.27 -4.30
CA GLU A 37 -10.53 -17.01 -2.88
C GLU A 37 -9.58 -17.75 -1.92
N TRP A 38 -8.38 -18.13 -2.37
CA TRP A 38 -7.44 -18.90 -1.55
C TRP A 38 -6.63 -17.99 -0.62
N TYR A 39 -7.29 -17.53 0.44
CA TYR A 39 -6.75 -16.60 1.43
C TYR A 39 -5.34 -16.94 1.91
N GLY A 40 -5.16 -18.14 2.47
CA GLY A 40 -3.89 -18.54 3.05
C GLY A 40 -2.74 -18.48 2.05
N MET A 41 -3.02 -18.68 0.76
CA MET A 41 -2.00 -18.66 -0.27
C MET A 41 -1.68 -17.22 -0.73
N TYR A 42 -2.67 -16.40 -1.10
CA TYR A 42 -2.37 -15.04 -1.59
C TYR A 42 -1.80 -14.13 -0.49
N SER A 43 -2.09 -14.40 0.80
CA SER A 43 -1.53 -13.63 1.91
C SER A 43 -0.05 -13.94 2.16
N VAL A 44 0.40 -15.17 1.90
CA VAL A 44 1.80 -15.60 2.12
C VAL A 44 2.63 -15.62 0.84
N PHE A 45 1.99 -15.65 -0.34
CA PHE A 45 2.68 -15.88 -1.60
C PHE A 45 3.79 -14.88 -1.89
N ILE A 46 3.50 -13.58 -1.81
CA ILE A 46 4.52 -12.56 -2.02
C ILE A 46 5.45 -12.42 -0.79
N PRO A 47 4.94 -12.19 0.44
CA PRO A 47 5.80 -11.91 1.59
C PRO A 47 6.72 -13.07 2.00
N VAL A 48 6.34 -14.32 1.72
CA VAL A 48 7.10 -15.51 2.09
C VAL A 48 7.76 -16.13 0.85
N TYR A 49 6.97 -16.61 -0.11
CA TYR A 49 7.53 -17.39 -1.23
C TYR A 49 8.29 -16.50 -2.21
N ALA A 50 7.72 -15.41 -2.71
CA ALA A 50 8.42 -14.54 -3.65
C ALA A 50 9.66 -13.89 -3.02
N PHE A 51 9.57 -13.48 -1.75
CA PHE A 51 10.71 -12.93 -1.01
C PHE A 51 11.82 -13.96 -0.80
N LEU A 52 11.52 -15.25 -0.69
CA LEU A 52 12.55 -16.28 -0.55
C LEU A 52 13.12 -16.73 -1.90
N PHE A 53 12.28 -16.96 -2.91
CA PHE A 53 12.69 -17.55 -4.19
C PHE A 53 13.34 -16.56 -5.17
N LEU A 54 12.88 -15.31 -5.25
CA LEU A 54 13.44 -14.33 -6.19
C LEU A 54 14.93 -14.01 -5.93
N PRO A 55 15.39 -13.82 -4.68
CA PRO A 55 16.82 -13.73 -4.38
C PRO A 55 17.61 -14.94 -4.86
N ILE A 56 17.11 -16.16 -4.61
CA ILE A 56 17.81 -17.40 -4.99
C ILE A 56 18.03 -17.43 -6.50
N LEU A 57 17.01 -17.08 -7.29
CA LEU A 57 17.12 -17.01 -8.75
C LEU A 57 18.11 -15.94 -9.23
N SER A 58 18.15 -14.78 -8.57
CA SER A 58 19.14 -13.74 -8.88
C SER A 58 20.57 -14.18 -8.50
N ALA A 59 20.71 -14.93 -7.39
CA ALA A 59 22.00 -15.41 -6.87
C ALA A 59 22.64 -16.49 -7.76
N VAL A 60 21.83 -17.36 -8.38
CA VAL A 60 22.31 -18.41 -9.31
C VAL A 60 23.10 -17.84 -10.49
N LYS A 61 22.92 -16.56 -10.83
CA LYS A 61 23.67 -15.88 -11.90
C LYS A 61 25.00 -15.28 -11.47
N SER A 62 25.45 -15.50 -10.23
CA SER A 62 26.75 -15.08 -9.70
C SER A 62 27.04 -13.57 -9.80
N ASP A 63 26.03 -12.70 -9.86
CA ASP A 63 26.21 -11.23 -9.81
C ASP A 63 25.94 -10.67 -8.40
N ALA A 64 26.99 -10.64 -7.58
CA ALA A 64 26.95 -10.18 -6.20
C ALA A 64 26.92 -8.64 -6.02
N ARG A 65 27.12 -7.83 -7.08
CA ARG A 65 27.30 -6.37 -6.92
C ARG A 65 26.02 -5.67 -6.52
N ASN A 66 25.95 -5.05 -5.35
CA ASN A 66 24.73 -4.45 -4.81
C ASN A 66 23.54 -5.44 -4.76
N PHE A 67 23.83 -6.73 -4.59
CA PHE A 67 22.81 -7.79 -4.66
C PHE A 67 21.62 -7.57 -3.72
N LEU A 68 21.90 -7.15 -2.48
CA LEU A 68 20.87 -6.87 -1.47
C LEU A 68 19.97 -5.69 -1.88
N GLU A 69 20.56 -4.61 -2.38
CA GLU A 69 19.84 -3.42 -2.84
C GLU A 69 18.92 -3.78 -4.01
N ARG A 70 19.44 -4.46 -5.05
CA ARG A 70 18.68 -4.84 -6.25
C ARG A 70 17.52 -5.78 -5.91
N THR A 71 17.81 -6.82 -5.13
CA THR A 71 16.82 -7.84 -4.76
C THR A 71 15.76 -7.27 -3.82
N GLY A 72 16.17 -6.49 -2.82
CA GLY A 72 15.27 -5.78 -1.92
C GLY A 72 14.36 -4.81 -2.68
N THR A 73 14.87 -4.16 -3.73
CA THR A 73 14.07 -3.31 -4.60
C THR A 73 12.96 -4.08 -5.31
N ILE A 74 13.27 -5.24 -5.89
CA ILE A 74 12.28 -6.07 -6.60
C ILE A 74 11.23 -6.60 -5.63
N GLN A 75 11.65 -7.05 -4.45
CA GLN A 75 10.78 -7.51 -3.38
C GLN A 75 9.81 -6.40 -2.93
N TRP A 76 10.31 -5.20 -2.66
CA TRP A 76 9.49 -4.05 -2.29
C TRP A 76 8.58 -3.58 -3.43
N ALA A 77 9.06 -3.64 -4.68
CA ALA A 77 8.22 -3.37 -5.85
C ALA A 77 7.00 -4.29 -5.84
N LEU A 78 7.22 -5.60 -5.72
CA LEU A 78 6.13 -6.58 -5.66
C LEU A 78 5.22 -6.39 -4.46
N MET A 79 5.78 -6.06 -3.30
CA MET A 79 5.01 -5.78 -2.09
C MET A 79 4.04 -4.61 -2.32
N ILE A 80 4.52 -3.46 -2.80
CA ILE A 80 3.70 -2.26 -2.94
C ILE A 80 2.75 -2.35 -4.15
N THR A 81 3.24 -2.86 -5.27
CA THR A 81 2.54 -2.75 -6.56
C THR A 81 1.71 -3.97 -6.92
N VAL A 82 1.93 -5.12 -6.27
CA VAL A 82 1.17 -6.36 -6.53
C VAL A 82 0.44 -6.80 -5.27
N PHE A 83 1.17 -7.07 -4.18
CA PHE A 83 0.58 -7.57 -2.94
C PHE A 83 -0.44 -6.58 -2.37
N CYS A 84 -0.01 -5.36 -2.06
CA CYS A 84 -0.86 -4.30 -1.52
C CYS A 84 -2.08 -3.99 -2.41
N ILE A 85 -1.89 -3.90 -3.73
CA ILE A 85 -2.99 -3.63 -4.67
C ILE A 85 -3.98 -4.78 -4.72
N SER A 86 -3.51 -6.04 -4.69
CA SER A 86 -4.36 -7.22 -4.73
C SER A 86 -5.32 -7.33 -3.53
N HIS A 87 -5.02 -6.67 -2.41
CA HIS A 87 -5.90 -6.65 -1.24
C HIS A 87 -7.13 -5.76 -1.40
N ILE A 88 -7.12 -4.83 -2.37
CA ILE A 88 -8.29 -3.98 -2.67
C ILE A 88 -9.44 -4.83 -3.25
N PRO A 89 -9.28 -5.58 -4.36
CA PRO A 89 -10.34 -6.45 -4.85
C PRO A 89 -10.59 -7.63 -3.91
N ALA A 90 -9.62 -8.08 -3.11
CA ALA A 90 -9.84 -9.14 -2.13
C ALA A 90 -10.92 -8.78 -1.09
N LEU A 91 -11.14 -7.49 -0.80
CA LEU A 91 -12.24 -7.03 0.07
C LEU A 91 -13.62 -7.47 -0.46
N LEU A 92 -13.78 -7.65 -1.77
CA LEU A 92 -15.03 -8.13 -2.37
C LEU A 92 -15.33 -9.59 -2.01
N ASN A 93 -14.31 -10.37 -1.68
CA ASN A 93 -14.41 -11.80 -1.39
C ASN A 93 -14.65 -12.08 0.11
N LEU A 94 -14.79 -11.04 0.94
CA LEU A 94 -15.06 -11.19 2.36
C LEU A 94 -16.52 -11.65 2.58
N ARG A 95 -16.70 -12.61 3.49
CA ARG A 95 -18.03 -13.13 3.85
C ARG A 95 -18.40 -12.62 5.22
N ILE A 96 -19.18 -11.54 5.25
CA ILE A 96 -19.57 -10.84 6.47
C ILE A 96 -21.06 -11.11 6.71
N PRO A 97 -21.43 -11.77 7.82
CA PRO A 97 -22.82 -12.07 8.14
C PRO A 97 -23.71 -10.82 8.12
N GLY A 98 -24.80 -10.84 7.35
CA GLY A 98 -25.75 -9.72 7.26
C GLY A 98 -25.27 -8.53 6.41
N TYR A 99 -24.18 -8.70 5.66
CA TYR A 99 -23.57 -7.65 4.85
C TYR A 99 -23.29 -8.10 3.40
N ASP A 100 -24.06 -9.08 2.92
CA ASP A 100 -23.89 -9.68 1.59
C ASP A 100 -24.14 -8.67 0.46
N GLY A 101 -23.31 -8.74 -0.59
CA GLY A 101 -23.43 -7.88 -1.78
C GLY A 101 -23.04 -6.40 -1.56
N ARG A 102 -22.67 -6.00 -0.34
CA ARG A 102 -22.32 -4.62 0.03
C ARG A 102 -20.81 -4.40 0.22
N ASN A 103 -19.98 -5.40 -0.09
CA ASN A 103 -18.53 -5.33 0.08
C ASN A 103 -17.86 -4.20 -0.72
N VAL A 104 -18.47 -3.75 -1.81
CA VAL A 104 -17.99 -2.56 -2.57
C VAL A 104 -17.92 -1.33 -1.67
N PHE A 105 -18.84 -1.17 -0.71
CA PHE A 105 -18.81 -0.04 0.22
C PHE A 105 -17.61 -0.08 1.18
N LEU A 106 -17.00 -1.24 1.43
CA LEU A 106 -15.75 -1.32 2.20
C LEU A 106 -14.58 -0.66 1.44
N ILE A 107 -14.54 -0.84 0.12
CA ILE A 107 -13.56 -0.19 -0.75
C ILE A 107 -13.81 1.32 -0.77
N VAL A 108 -15.08 1.74 -0.95
CA VAL A 108 -15.45 3.16 -0.93
C VAL A 108 -15.08 3.80 0.41
N PHE A 109 -15.40 3.13 1.52
CA PHE A 109 -15.04 3.57 2.87
C PHE A 109 -13.53 3.77 2.99
N LEU A 110 -12.72 2.76 2.65
CA LEU A 110 -11.26 2.82 2.67
C LEU A 110 -10.71 4.00 1.87
N VAL A 111 -11.18 4.18 0.64
CA VAL A 111 -10.71 5.27 -0.23
C VAL A 111 -11.10 6.62 0.36
N LEU A 112 -12.33 6.80 0.85
CA LEU A 112 -12.80 8.06 1.39
C LEU A 112 -12.04 8.48 2.64
N ILE A 113 -11.82 7.57 3.60
CA ILE A 113 -11.10 7.88 4.84
C ILE A 113 -9.63 8.23 4.56
N ILE A 114 -8.96 7.49 3.67
CA ILE A 114 -7.54 7.71 3.38
C ILE A 114 -7.34 8.98 2.55
N GLN A 115 -8.11 9.18 1.48
CA GLN A 115 -7.96 10.36 0.63
C GLN A 115 -8.33 11.64 1.39
N SER A 116 -9.39 11.59 2.21
CA SER A 116 -9.76 12.74 3.04
C SER A 116 -8.68 13.01 4.10
N GLY A 117 -8.17 11.98 4.75
CA GLY A 117 -7.04 12.11 5.69
C GLY A 117 -5.81 12.75 5.06
N ASP A 118 -5.44 12.38 3.84
CA ASP A 118 -4.32 12.98 3.10
C ASP A 118 -4.57 14.45 2.74
N ILE A 119 -5.80 14.81 2.33
CA ILE A 119 -6.19 16.21 2.06
C ILE A 119 -6.09 17.05 3.34
N PHE A 120 -6.70 16.60 4.44
CA PHE A 120 -6.70 17.32 5.70
C PHE A 120 -5.30 17.39 6.31
N HIS A 121 -4.48 16.34 6.17
CA HIS A 121 -3.08 16.39 6.55
C HIS A 121 -2.37 17.49 5.78
N HIS A 122 -2.49 17.53 4.45
CA HIS A 122 -1.83 18.56 3.65
C HIS A 122 -2.29 19.98 4.04
N VAL A 123 -3.59 20.18 4.24
CA VAL A 123 -4.16 21.47 4.69
C VAL A 123 -3.62 21.84 6.07
N CYS A 124 -3.69 20.95 7.06
CA CYS A 124 -3.23 21.22 8.42
C CYS A 124 -1.70 21.44 8.47
N SER A 125 -0.91 20.67 7.71
CA SER A 125 0.53 20.90 7.57
C SER A 125 0.85 22.24 6.92
N ARG A 126 0.03 22.71 5.97
CA ARG A 126 0.27 23.98 5.29
C ARG A 126 -0.08 25.20 6.16
N TYR A 127 -1.20 25.15 6.87
CA TYR A 127 -1.69 26.31 7.65
C TYR A 127 -1.19 26.33 9.10
N PHE A 128 -1.02 25.15 9.71
CA PHE A 128 -0.66 25.02 11.13
C PHE A 128 0.68 24.32 11.34
N GLY A 129 1.35 23.86 10.28
CA GLY A 129 2.58 23.09 10.37
C GLY A 129 3.74 23.89 10.95
N ARG A 130 4.21 23.48 12.12
CA ARG A 130 5.40 24.05 12.77
C ARG A 130 6.45 22.97 13.02
N HIS A 131 6.03 21.77 13.40
CA HIS A 131 6.92 20.68 13.75
C HIS A 131 7.01 19.64 12.63
N GLN A 132 8.09 19.68 11.85
CA GLN A 132 8.35 18.66 10.83
C GLN A 132 8.71 17.32 11.48
N ILE A 133 8.08 16.22 11.02
CA ILE A 133 8.34 14.88 11.59
C ILE A 133 9.60 14.26 10.99
N ALA A 134 9.79 14.37 9.68
CA ALA A 134 10.91 13.75 8.98
C ALA A 134 11.45 14.67 7.85
N PRO A 135 12.20 15.74 8.20
CA PRO A 135 12.59 16.79 7.25
C PRO A 135 13.37 16.28 6.03
N GLN A 136 14.26 15.31 6.23
CA GLN A 136 15.08 14.73 5.15
C GLN A 136 14.29 13.80 4.22
N VAL A 137 13.20 13.21 4.70
CA VAL A 137 12.37 12.26 3.96
C VAL A 137 11.22 12.97 3.24
N SER A 138 10.48 13.79 3.99
CA SER A 138 9.36 14.58 3.49
C SER A 138 9.26 15.90 4.26
N PRO A 139 9.75 17.02 3.69
CA PRO A 139 9.75 18.32 4.36
C PRO A 139 8.33 18.88 4.61
N ASN A 140 7.33 18.35 3.91
CA ASN A 140 5.95 18.81 4.00
C ASN A 140 5.12 18.06 5.05
N LYS A 141 5.64 17.00 5.67
CA LYS A 141 4.92 16.23 6.71
C LYS A 141 5.19 16.81 8.10
N THR A 142 4.14 17.32 8.74
CA THR A 142 4.24 17.93 10.08
C THR A 142 3.39 17.19 11.12
N ALA A 143 3.72 17.37 12.40
CA ALA A 143 2.97 16.76 13.51
C ALA A 143 1.54 17.27 13.57
N GLU A 144 1.32 18.56 13.32
CA GLU A 144 -0.01 19.16 13.29
C GLU A 144 -0.84 18.61 12.13
N GLY A 145 -0.21 18.38 10.98
CA GLY A 145 -0.83 17.74 9.83
C GLY A 145 -1.20 16.29 10.09
N PHE A 146 -0.30 15.53 10.72
CA PHE A 146 -0.59 14.16 11.12
C PHE A 146 -1.78 14.06 12.08
N VAL A 147 -1.84 14.92 13.10
CA VAL A 147 -2.97 14.98 14.04
C VAL A 147 -4.25 15.40 13.32
N GLY A 148 -4.21 16.44 12.50
CA GLY A 148 -5.38 16.93 11.75
C GLY A 148 -5.92 15.93 10.73
N GLY A 149 -5.03 15.29 9.96
CA GLY A 149 -5.40 14.24 9.00
C GLY A 149 -5.97 13.00 9.69
N THR A 150 -5.37 12.57 10.79
CA THR A 150 -5.86 11.42 11.57
C THR A 150 -7.23 11.73 12.20
N ALA A 151 -7.36 12.87 12.89
CA ALA A 151 -8.61 13.25 13.55
C ALA A 151 -9.77 13.40 12.56
N SER A 152 -9.54 14.06 11.42
CA SER A 152 -10.55 14.23 10.38
C SER A 152 -10.99 12.90 9.75
N ALA A 153 -10.05 12.00 9.46
CA ALA A 153 -10.38 10.68 8.92
C ALA A 153 -11.10 9.78 9.93
N VAL A 154 -10.79 9.90 11.23
CA VAL A 154 -11.51 9.20 12.31
C VAL A 154 -12.94 9.71 12.43
N VAL A 155 -13.15 11.03 12.43
CA VAL A 155 -14.50 11.64 12.44
C VAL A 155 -15.27 11.24 11.19
N LEU A 156 -14.65 11.30 10.01
CA LEU A 156 -15.28 10.86 8.77
C LEU A 156 -15.63 9.38 8.80
N GLY A 157 -14.76 8.52 9.35
CA GLY A 157 -15.04 7.11 9.57
C GLY A 157 -16.28 6.87 10.41
N MET A 158 -16.40 7.58 11.54
CA MET A 158 -17.60 7.53 12.39
C MET A 158 -18.86 7.92 11.61
N LEU A 159 -18.80 9.01 10.84
CA LEU A 159 -19.92 9.50 10.04
C LEU A 159 -20.31 8.57 8.90
N LEU A 160 -19.37 7.79 8.36
CA LEU A 160 -19.60 6.83 7.28
C LEU A 160 -19.91 5.40 7.78
N SER A 161 -20.02 5.19 9.09
CA SER A 161 -20.29 3.86 9.69
C SER A 161 -21.55 3.19 9.12
N TRP A 162 -22.59 3.96 8.78
CA TRP A 162 -23.83 3.46 8.16
C TRP A 162 -23.63 2.76 6.80
N MET A 163 -22.49 3.01 6.13
CA MET A 163 -22.12 2.37 4.87
C MET A 163 -21.43 1.04 5.07
N THR A 164 -21.03 0.69 6.29
CA THR A 164 -20.15 -0.44 6.62
C THR A 164 -20.83 -1.38 7.64
N PRO A 165 -20.33 -2.60 7.88
CA PRO A 165 -20.84 -3.45 8.94
C PRO A 165 -20.34 -3.03 10.34
N PHE A 166 -19.67 -1.88 10.46
CA PHE A 166 -19.03 -1.42 11.69
C PHE A 166 -20.00 -0.56 12.52
N SER A 167 -19.97 -0.73 13.84
CA SER A 167 -20.48 0.29 14.76
C SER A 167 -19.67 1.59 14.64
N VAL A 168 -20.21 2.70 15.16
CA VAL A 168 -19.53 4.01 15.15
C VAL A 168 -18.14 3.94 15.80
N THR A 169 -18.03 3.22 16.92
CA THR A 169 -16.76 3.03 17.65
C THR A 169 -15.77 2.18 16.87
N GLU A 170 -16.23 1.11 16.22
CA GLU A 170 -15.38 0.26 15.39
C GLU A 170 -14.89 1.00 14.14
N ALA A 171 -15.77 1.77 13.48
CA ALA A 171 -15.39 2.61 12.35
C ALA A 171 -14.33 3.64 12.76
N ALA A 172 -14.43 4.23 13.95
CA ALA A 172 -13.39 5.11 14.50
C ALA A 172 -12.05 4.40 14.67
N LEU A 173 -12.04 3.22 15.28
CA LEU A 173 -10.82 2.43 15.53
C LEU A 173 -10.18 1.95 14.23
N VAL A 174 -10.98 1.49 13.28
CA VAL A 174 -10.51 1.05 11.96
C VAL A 174 -9.93 2.24 11.19
N SER A 175 -10.61 3.39 11.18
CA SER A 175 -10.08 4.60 10.56
C SER A 175 -8.77 5.05 11.20
N LEU A 176 -8.66 5.01 12.53
CA LEU A 176 -7.44 5.35 13.25
C LEU A 176 -6.29 4.41 12.86
N ALA A 177 -6.51 3.10 12.85
CA ALA A 177 -5.50 2.13 12.46
C ALA A 177 -5.03 2.35 11.00
N CYS A 178 -5.99 2.57 10.10
CA CYS A 178 -5.73 2.84 8.69
C CYS A 178 -4.92 4.13 8.47
N THR A 179 -5.24 5.22 9.16
CA THR A 179 -4.54 6.50 9.00
C THR A 179 -3.13 6.47 9.59
N LEU A 180 -2.94 5.77 10.71
CA LEU A 180 -1.60 5.55 11.28
C LEU A 180 -0.73 4.78 10.28
N MET A 181 -1.23 3.66 9.75
CA MET A 181 -0.50 2.87 8.77
C MET A 181 -0.28 3.60 7.46
N GLY A 182 -1.24 4.41 7.00
CA GLY A 182 -1.10 5.25 5.81
C GLY A 182 -0.01 6.31 5.99
N PHE A 183 0.06 6.94 7.17
CA PHE A 183 1.08 7.93 7.48
C PHE A 183 2.50 7.33 7.47
N PHE A 184 2.72 6.24 8.20
CA PHE A 184 4.02 5.56 8.27
C PHE A 184 4.39 4.89 6.95
N GLY A 185 3.44 4.23 6.30
CA GLY A 185 3.60 3.67 4.96
C GLY A 185 4.01 4.72 3.92
N GLY A 186 3.34 5.87 3.93
CA GLY A 186 3.70 7.00 3.07
C GLY A 186 5.06 7.61 3.40
N LEU A 187 5.51 7.57 4.67
CA LEU A 187 6.88 7.96 5.05
C LEU A 187 7.91 6.97 4.49
N ALA A 188 7.66 5.66 4.59
CA ALA A 188 8.52 4.64 4.02
C ALA A 188 8.64 4.81 2.49
N LEU A 189 7.52 4.98 1.78
CA LEU A 189 7.53 5.27 0.35
C LEU A 189 8.28 6.55 0.00
N SER A 190 8.11 7.62 0.80
CA SER A 190 8.86 8.87 0.60
C SER A 190 10.36 8.66 0.79
N ALA A 191 10.78 7.86 1.77
CA ALA A 191 12.18 7.56 2.01
C ALA A 191 12.79 6.78 0.84
N MET A 192 12.05 5.80 0.30
CA MET A 192 12.46 5.04 -0.88
C MET A 192 12.61 5.94 -2.12
N LYS A 193 11.73 6.94 -2.29
CA LYS A 193 11.89 7.94 -3.36
C LYS A 193 13.19 8.75 -3.22
N ARG A 194 13.49 9.20 -1.99
CA ARG A 194 14.71 9.97 -1.68
C ARG A 194 15.99 9.15 -1.87
N ASP A 195 15.97 7.89 -1.47
CA ASP A 195 17.07 6.93 -1.70
C ASP A 195 17.42 6.83 -3.19
N ARG A 196 16.40 6.89 -4.06
CA ARG A 196 16.57 6.86 -5.53
C ARG A 196 16.83 8.20 -6.18
N GLY A 197 16.88 9.29 -5.41
CA GLY A 197 17.04 10.63 -5.95
C GLY A 197 15.85 11.09 -6.81
N VAL A 198 14.71 10.40 -6.75
CA VAL A 198 13.50 10.79 -7.49
C VAL A 198 12.52 11.52 -6.60
N ARG A 199 11.73 12.41 -7.20
CA ARG A 199 10.62 13.08 -6.51
C ARG A 199 9.32 12.28 -6.63
N ASP A 200 9.12 11.64 -7.79
CA ASP A 200 7.90 10.93 -8.18
C ASP A 200 8.25 9.58 -8.81
N TRP A 201 7.37 8.58 -8.67
CA TRP A 201 7.63 7.20 -9.10
C TRP A 201 7.52 6.97 -10.61
N GLY A 202 6.95 7.91 -11.37
CA GLY A 202 6.71 7.74 -12.81
C GLY A 202 6.63 9.06 -13.59
N ILE A 203 6.83 8.96 -14.90
CA ILE A 203 6.75 10.07 -15.86
C ILE A 203 5.43 9.92 -16.62
N MET A 204 4.31 10.30 -16.03
CA MET A 204 3.06 10.50 -16.79
C MET A 204 2.98 11.95 -17.26
N ALA A 205 2.34 12.16 -18.41
CA ALA A 205 2.25 13.44 -19.14
C ALA A 205 1.74 14.65 -18.32
N GLU A 206 1.21 14.41 -17.12
CA GLU A 206 0.65 15.42 -16.19
C GLU A 206 1.56 15.74 -14.99
N GLY A 207 2.77 15.17 -14.90
CA GLY A 207 3.76 15.50 -13.86
C GLY A 207 3.60 14.80 -12.50
N TYR A 208 2.61 13.90 -12.33
CA TYR A 208 2.45 13.03 -11.15
C TYR A 208 2.26 11.56 -11.59
N GLY A 209 3.04 10.63 -11.02
CA GLY A 209 2.96 9.19 -11.35
C GLY A 209 1.66 8.54 -10.86
N MET A 210 1.17 7.50 -11.56
CA MET A 210 -0.04 6.77 -11.16
C MET A 210 0.14 6.14 -9.78
N LEU A 211 1.33 5.57 -9.52
CA LEU A 211 1.66 5.00 -8.22
C LEU A 211 1.56 6.02 -7.09
N ASP A 212 1.96 7.27 -7.29
CA ASP A 212 1.85 8.32 -6.26
C ASP A 212 0.39 8.63 -5.90
N ARG A 213 -0.57 8.50 -6.83
CA ARG A 213 -2.00 8.77 -6.58
C ARG A 213 -2.69 7.72 -5.72
N VAL A 214 -2.25 6.46 -5.83
CA VAL A 214 -2.88 5.32 -5.14
C VAL A 214 -2.02 4.77 -4.00
N ALA A 215 -0.76 5.20 -3.89
CA ALA A 215 0.24 4.71 -2.95
C ALA A 215 -0.27 4.56 -1.52
N THR A 216 -0.86 5.61 -0.94
CA THR A 216 -1.35 5.57 0.45
C THR A 216 -2.44 4.53 0.62
N VAL A 217 -3.42 4.48 -0.29
CA VAL A 217 -4.52 3.51 -0.26
C VAL A 217 -3.98 2.09 -0.40
N CYS A 218 -3.04 1.86 -1.32
CA CYS A 218 -2.44 0.55 -1.55
C CYS A 218 -1.72 0.05 -0.29
N VAL A 219 -0.90 0.90 0.36
CA VAL A 219 -0.16 0.49 1.56
C VAL A 219 -1.09 0.17 2.73
N VAL A 220 -2.24 0.85 2.83
CA VAL A 220 -3.24 0.59 3.88
C VAL A 220 -4.12 -0.63 3.58
N ALA A 221 -4.40 -0.90 2.31
CA ALA A 221 -5.32 -1.96 1.87
C ALA A 221 -5.10 -3.33 2.55
N PRO A 222 -3.88 -3.91 2.64
CA PRO A 222 -3.69 -5.19 3.32
C PRO A 222 -4.00 -5.14 4.80
N VAL A 223 -3.66 -4.03 5.49
CA VAL A 223 -3.97 -3.86 6.92
C VAL A 223 -5.48 -3.82 7.12
N TYR A 224 -6.16 -2.98 6.35
CA TYR A 224 -7.62 -2.87 6.40
C TYR A 224 -8.29 -4.21 6.10
N PHE A 225 -7.86 -4.91 5.05
CA PHE A 225 -8.35 -6.23 4.70
C PHE A 225 -8.21 -7.23 5.85
N HIS A 226 -7.03 -7.33 6.47
CA HIS A 226 -6.80 -8.26 7.57
C HIS A 226 -7.58 -7.92 8.83
N ILE A 227 -7.76 -6.62 9.14
CA ILE A 227 -8.61 -6.18 10.26
C ILE A 227 -10.06 -6.62 10.01
N VAL A 228 -10.62 -6.27 8.85
CA VAL A 228 -12.03 -6.59 8.55
C VAL A 228 -12.23 -8.10 8.51
N ARG A 229 -11.30 -8.84 7.90
CA ARG A 229 -11.36 -10.31 7.87
C ARG A 229 -11.34 -10.91 9.27
N HIS A 230 -10.43 -10.48 10.13
CA HIS A 230 -10.24 -11.11 11.44
C HIS A 230 -11.42 -10.90 12.39
N TRP A 231 -12.05 -9.73 12.33
CA TRP A 231 -13.08 -9.32 13.28
C TRP A 231 -14.52 -9.48 12.75
N TRP A 232 -14.74 -9.43 11.42
CA TRP A 232 -16.07 -9.49 10.81
C TRP A 232 -16.29 -10.65 9.82
N SER A 233 -15.23 -11.22 9.25
CA SER A 233 -15.39 -12.37 8.35
C SER A 233 -15.36 -13.65 9.17
N ALA A 234 -16.37 -14.50 8.96
CA ALA A 234 -16.36 -15.89 9.41
C ALA A 234 -15.45 -16.76 8.52
#